data_AF-A0AAD8M870-F1
#
_entry.id   AF-A0AAD8M870-F1
#
_cell.length_a   1.000
_cell.length_b   1.000
_cell.length_c   1.000
_cell.angle_alpha   90.00
_cell.angle_beta   90.00
_cell.angle_gamma   90.00
#
_symmetry.space_group_name_H-M   'P 1'
#
loop_
_entity.id
_entity.type
_entity.pdbx_description
1 polymer ?
#
loop_
_entity_poly.entity_id
_entity_poly.type
_entity_poly.pdbx_seq_one_letter_code
_entity_poly.pdbx_strand_id
1 'polypeptide(L)'
;MLDSSFCVKLGDFGLAKLMDHGKEIKTTVLSGTIGYMAPEYVMTSKASKETEVYSFGIVALEIASGRRPVNPKAKEGEVKLVEFVWSLYGQGKILEAADHKLAMDYDAKQLACLIIVGLWCAHPDNQLRPSIRQAI
;
A
#
# COMPACT_ATOMS: atom_id res chain seq x y z
N MET A 1 8.99 -1.30 -12.19
CA MET A 1 10.36 -1.20 -12.74
C MET A 1 10.73 0.27 -12.89
N LEU A 2 12.02 0.59 -12.91
CA LEU A 2 12.55 1.94 -13.18
C LEU A 2 13.44 1.86 -14.42
N ASP A 3 13.37 2.85 -15.31
CA ASP A 3 14.36 2.99 -16.38
C ASP A 3 15.58 3.80 -15.93
N SER A 4 16.52 4.06 -16.85
CA SER A 4 17.78 4.78 -16.58
C SER A 4 17.57 6.22 -16.10
N SER A 5 16.39 6.80 -16.33
CA SER A 5 16.02 8.14 -15.90
C SER A 5 15.15 8.13 -14.64
N PHE A 6 15.04 6.97 -13.96
CA PHE A 6 14.18 6.75 -12.80
C PHE A 6 12.67 6.95 -13.09
N CYS A 7 12.24 6.86 -14.36
CA CYS A 7 10.81 6.87 -14.65
C CYS A 7 10.17 5.52 -14.28
N VAL A 8 9.06 5.59 -13.54
CA VAL A 8 8.33 4.41 -13.05
C VAL A 8 7.54 3.78 -14.18
N LYS A 9 7.69 2.46 -14.35
CA LYS A 9 6.89 1.62 -15.25
C LYS A 9 6.27 0.47 -14.47
N LEU A 10 4.94 0.39 -14.47
CA LEU A 10 4.22 -0.75 -13.91
C LEU A 10 4.42 -1.97 -14.82
N GLY A 11 4.63 -3.14 -14.23
CA GLY A 11 4.86 -4.38 -14.95
C GLY A 11 4.28 -5.56 -14.18
N ASP A 12 4.54 -6.77 -14.68
CA ASP A 12 4.02 -8.04 -14.14
C ASP A 12 2.49 -8.12 -14.10
N PHE A 13 1.90 -8.29 -15.28
CA PHE A 13 0.46 -8.44 -15.45
C PHE A 13 0.01 -9.92 -15.37
N GLY A 14 0.82 -10.82 -14.81
CA GLY A 14 0.53 -12.26 -14.79
C GLY A 14 -0.73 -12.64 -14.00
N LEU A 15 -1.17 -11.78 -13.07
CA LEU A 15 -2.40 -11.92 -12.30
C LEU A 15 -3.49 -10.92 -12.71
N ALA A 16 -3.21 -10.04 -13.68
CA ALA A 16 -4.14 -9.00 -14.09
C ALA A 16 -5.42 -9.62 -14.70
N LYS A 17 -6.57 -8.99 -14.42
CA LYS A 17 -7.87 -9.46 -14.92
C LYS A 17 -8.64 -8.33 -15.60
N LEU A 18 -9.21 -8.62 -16.76
CA LEU A 18 -10.16 -7.74 -17.43
C LEU A 18 -11.50 -7.79 -16.70
N MET A 19 -11.90 -6.64 -16.14
CA MET A 19 -13.21 -6.47 -15.50
C MET A 19 -14.21 -5.88 -16.48
N ASP A 20 -15.33 -6.58 -16.64
CA ASP A 20 -16.49 -6.04 -17.33
C ASP A 20 -17.22 -5.04 -16.41
N HIS A 21 -17.82 -4.01 -16.98
CA HIS A 21 -18.39 -2.91 -16.20
C HIS A 21 -19.47 -3.40 -15.22
N GLY A 22 -19.16 -3.35 -13.91
CA GLY A 22 -20.12 -3.64 -12.83
C GLY A 22 -20.03 -5.02 -12.18
N LYS A 23 -19.03 -5.86 -12.51
CA LYS A 23 -18.87 -7.19 -11.87
C LYS A 23 -17.55 -7.33 -11.12
N GLU A 24 -17.65 -7.64 -9.82
CA GLU A 24 -16.52 -8.16 -9.03
C GLU A 24 -16.10 -9.52 -9.59
N ILE A 25 -14.79 -9.73 -9.78
CA ILE A 25 -14.29 -11.02 -10.25
C ILE A 25 -13.96 -11.87 -9.03
N LYS A 26 -14.77 -12.91 -8.82
CA LYS A 26 -14.41 -13.98 -7.88
C LYS A 26 -13.21 -14.73 -8.46
N THR A 27 -12.08 -14.68 -7.76
CA THR A 27 -10.89 -15.44 -8.16
C THR A 27 -11.05 -16.90 -7.71
N THR A 28 -10.74 -17.85 -8.60
CA THR A 28 -10.81 -19.30 -8.34
C THR A 28 -9.73 -19.76 -7.37
N VAL A 29 -8.62 -19.04 -7.31
CA VAL A 29 -7.48 -19.27 -6.42
C VAL A 29 -7.07 -17.92 -5.85
N LEU A 30 -6.94 -17.81 -4.52
CA LEU A 30 -6.34 -16.65 -3.86
C LEU A 30 -4.89 -16.52 -4.34
N SER A 31 -4.53 -15.41 -4.96
CA SER A 31 -3.21 -15.21 -5.56
C SER A 31 -2.76 -13.76 -5.40
N GLY A 32 -1.47 -13.56 -5.16
CA GLY A 32 -0.86 -12.25 -4.95
C GLY A 32 0.25 -12.31 -3.91
N THR A 33 0.77 -11.14 -3.54
CA THR A 33 1.92 -11.06 -2.61
C THR A 33 1.45 -10.70 -1.21
N ILE A 34 1.82 -11.54 -0.22
CA ILE A 34 1.53 -11.32 1.20
C ILE A 34 2.08 -9.94 1.62
N GLY A 35 1.26 -9.18 2.35
CA GLY A 35 1.56 -7.81 2.77
C GLY A 35 0.97 -6.73 1.87
N TYR A 36 0.64 -7.05 0.62
CA TYR A 36 0.00 -6.13 -0.32
C TYR A 36 -1.47 -6.43 -0.53
N MET A 37 -1.92 -7.65 -0.19
CA MET A 37 -3.32 -8.05 -0.32
C MET A 37 -4.21 -7.28 0.65
N ALA A 38 -5.29 -6.71 0.13
CA ALA A 38 -6.34 -6.10 0.94
C ALA A 38 -7.00 -7.16 1.86
N PRO A 39 -7.41 -6.79 3.09
CA PRO A 39 -7.97 -7.75 4.04
C PRO A 39 -9.24 -8.44 3.51
N GLU A 40 -10.12 -7.70 2.84
CA GLU A 40 -11.32 -8.25 2.23
C GLU A 40 -11.02 -9.16 1.03
N TYR A 41 -9.91 -8.93 0.33
CA TYR A 41 -9.47 -9.80 -0.76
C TYR A 41 -9.06 -11.17 -0.22
N VAL A 42 -8.32 -11.20 0.90
CA VAL A 42 -7.93 -12.44 1.58
C VAL A 42 -9.17 -13.23 2.04
N MET A 43 -10.19 -12.53 2.56
CA MET A 43 -11.41 -13.18 3.06
C MET A 43 -12.33 -13.68 1.95
N THR A 44 -12.50 -12.91 0.88
CA THR A 44 -13.55 -13.16 -0.13
C THR A 44 -13.00 -13.74 -1.43
N SER A 45 -11.69 -13.67 -1.64
CA SER A 45 -11.03 -13.95 -2.93
C SER A 45 -11.61 -13.12 -4.08
N LYS A 46 -12.20 -11.95 -3.80
CA LYS A 46 -12.76 -11.05 -4.82
C LYS A 46 -11.85 -9.86 -5.04
N ALA A 47 -11.27 -9.78 -6.24
CA ALA A 47 -10.51 -8.61 -6.64
C ALA A 47 -11.46 -7.49 -7.05
N SER A 48 -11.13 -6.25 -6.70
CA SER A 48 -11.85 -5.04 -7.06
C SER A 48 -10.89 -3.87 -7.29
N LYS A 49 -11.40 -2.70 -7.67
CA LYS A 49 -10.56 -1.50 -7.80
C LYS A 49 -10.01 -1.08 -6.44
N GLU A 50 -10.81 -1.25 -5.39
CA GLU A 50 -10.50 -0.88 -4.02
C GLU A 50 -9.42 -1.80 -3.42
N THR A 51 -9.37 -3.08 -3.84
CA THR A 51 -8.28 -3.98 -3.45
C THR A 51 -6.96 -3.56 -4.07
N GLU A 52 -6.97 -3.08 -5.32
CA GLU A 52 -5.78 -2.52 -5.98
C GLU A 52 -5.33 -1.20 -5.36
N VAL A 53 -6.28 -0.33 -4.97
CA VAL A 53 -5.98 0.91 -4.23
C VAL A 53 -5.30 0.59 -2.90
N TYR A 54 -5.73 -0.45 -2.19
CA TYR A 54 -5.05 -0.89 -0.97
C TYR A 54 -3.60 -1.24 -1.24
N SER A 55 -3.33 -2.08 -2.24
CA SER A 55 -1.97 -2.48 -2.62
C SER A 55 -1.11 -1.26 -3.01
N PHE A 56 -1.68 -0.27 -3.71
CA PHE A 56 -1.02 1.01 -3.98
C PHE A 56 -0.66 1.76 -2.70
N GLY A 57 -1.58 1.82 -1.73
CA GLY A 57 -1.32 2.43 -0.42
C GLY A 57 -0.14 1.78 0.30
N ILE A 58 -0.05 0.45 0.27
CA ILE A 58 1.09 -0.28 0.82
C ILE A 58 2.41 0.13 0.15
N VAL A 59 2.44 0.23 -1.19
CA VAL A 59 3.62 0.68 -1.94
C VAL A 59 4.01 2.11 -1.57
N ALA A 60 3.04 3.03 -1.43
CA ALA A 60 3.31 4.40 -0.99
C ALA A 60 3.97 4.45 0.40
N LEU A 61 3.48 3.63 1.34
CA LEU A 61 4.05 3.54 2.68
C LEU A 61 5.43 2.86 2.68
N GLU A 62 5.64 1.85 1.84
CA GLU A 62 6.94 1.20 1.68
C GLU A 62 7.97 2.20 1.12
N ILE A 63 7.60 3.01 0.12
CA ILE A 63 8.46 4.08 -0.43
C ILE A 63 8.80 5.11 0.64
N ALA A 64 7.81 5.58 1.39
CA ALA A 64 8.01 6.62 2.41
C ALA A 64 8.93 6.14 3.55
N SER A 65 8.85 4.85 3.91
CA SER A 65 9.52 4.30 5.09
C SER A 65 10.77 3.47 4.82
N GLY A 66 10.97 3.03 3.57
CA GLY A 66 12.02 2.07 3.22
C GLY A 66 11.86 0.71 3.90
N ARG A 67 10.68 0.42 4.46
CA ARG A 67 10.38 -0.81 5.21
C ARG A 67 9.47 -1.72 4.40
N ARG A 68 9.78 -3.02 4.42
CA ARG A 68 8.93 -4.03 3.80
C ARG A 68 7.57 -4.12 4.52
N PRO A 69 6.46 -4.34 3.79
CA PRO A 69 5.13 -4.47 4.38
C PRO A 69 5.01 -5.58 5.41
N VAL A 70 5.68 -6.70 5.14
CA VAL A 70 5.78 -7.88 6.00
C VAL A 70 7.22 -8.36 6.01
N ASN A 71 7.75 -8.60 7.21
CA ASN A 71 9.05 -9.23 7.39
C ASN A 71 8.86 -10.75 7.57
N PRO A 72 9.30 -11.59 6.63
CA PRO A 72 9.14 -13.05 6.73
C PRO A 72 10.00 -13.68 7.84
N LYS A 73 11.00 -12.94 8.36
CA LYS A 73 11.80 -13.34 9.53
C LYS A 73 11.32 -12.66 10.82
N ALA A 74 10.14 -12.06 10.78
CA ALA A 74 9.59 -11.36 11.92
C ALA A 74 9.47 -12.29 13.12
N LYS A 75 9.82 -11.77 14.29
CA LYS A 75 9.50 -12.44 15.55
C LYS A 75 8.02 -12.27 15.84
N GLU A 76 7.46 -13.20 16.61
CA GLU A 76 6.09 -13.10 17.11
C GLU A 76 5.91 -11.75 17.84
N GLY A 77 4.94 -10.94 17.40
CA GLY A 77 4.70 -9.59 17.90
C GLY A 77 5.31 -8.44 17.10
N GLU A 78 6.05 -8.70 16.01
CA GLU A 78 6.50 -7.63 15.10
C GLU A 78 5.31 -7.00 14.36
N VAL A 79 5.19 -5.68 14.45
CA VAL A 79 4.07 -4.90 13.93
C VAL A 79 4.18 -4.76 12.41
N LYS A 80 3.08 -5.00 11.69
CA LYS A 80 3.05 -4.82 10.22
C LYS A 80 3.26 -3.36 9.85
N LEU A 81 3.72 -3.09 8.63
CA LEU A 81 3.99 -1.72 8.17
C LEU A 81 2.81 -0.76 8.41
N VAL A 82 1.60 -1.13 7.99
CA VAL A 82 0.41 -0.28 8.13
C VAL A 82 0.10 0.02 9.60
N GLU A 83 0.15 -0.99 10.46
CA GLU A 83 -0.09 -0.85 11.90
C GLU A 83 0.96 0.06 12.56
N PHE A 84 2.22 -0.08 12.16
CA PHE A 84 3.32 0.77 12.62
C PHE A 84 3.09 2.24 12.23
N VAL A 85 2.75 2.50 10.96
CA VAL A 85 2.50 3.87 10.48
C VAL A 85 1.23 4.45 11.11
N TRP A 86 0.17 3.66 11.31
CA TRP A 86 -1.03 4.10 12.04
C TRP A 86 -0.73 4.53 13.47
N SER A 87 0.10 3.77 14.17
CA SER A 87 0.52 4.12 15.52
C SER A 87 1.23 5.48 15.56
N LEU A 88 2.12 5.75 14.60
CA LEU A 88 2.78 7.05 14.48
C LEU A 88 1.82 8.17 14.12
N TYR A 89 0.87 7.92 13.22
CA TYR A 89 -0.18 8.88 12.87
C TYR A 89 -1.02 9.27 14.10
N GLY A 90 -1.49 8.28 14.87
CA GLY A 90 -2.26 8.53 16.09
C GLY A 90 -1.49 9.28 17.18
N GLN A 91 -0.16 9.18 17.18
CA GLN A 91 0.73 9.91 18.10
C GLN A 91 1.13 11.30 17.59
N GLY A 92 0.72 11.70 16.38
CA GLY A 92 1.17 12.95 15.75
C GLY A 92 2.64 12.93 15.30
N LYS A 93 3.22 11.75 15.10
CA LYS A 93 4.64 11.51 14.82
C LYS A 93 4.90 10.94 13.43
N ILE A 94 4.09 11.33 12.45
CA ILE A 94 4.11 10.71 11.10
C ILE A 94 5.47 10.78 10.42
N LEU A 95 6.26 11.83 10.67
CA LEU A 95 7.58 12.00 10.06
C LEU A 95 8.61 11.00 10.60
N GLU A 96 8.37 10.38 11.77
CA GLU A 96 9.22 9.29 12.27
C GLU A 96 9.07 8.01 11.44
N ALA A 97 8.08 7.94 10.54
CA ALA A 97 7.93 6.83 9.61
C ALA A 97 8.91 6.92 8.43
N ALA A 98 9.62 8.05 8.23
CA ALA A 98 10.54 8.27 7.13
C ALA A 98 11.63 7.18 7.04
N ASP A 99 12.07 6.86 5.82
CA ASP A 99 13.25 6.03 5.65
C ASP A 99 14.48 6.72 6.26
N HIS A 100 15.06 6.08 7.27
CA HIS A 100 16.31 6.49 7.90
C HIS A 100 17.47 6.74 6.91
N LYS A 101 17.47 6.07 5.74
CA LYS A 101 18.48 6.28 4.70
C LYS A 101 18.39 7.62 4.00
N LEU A 102 17.25 8.29 4.07
CA LEU A 102 17.09 9.65 3.53
C LEU A 102 17.84 10.67 4.40
N ALA A 103 18.23 10.34 5.63
CA ALA A 103 19.03 11.23 6.49
C ALA A 103 18.50 12.68 6.60
N MET A 104 17.17 12.82 6.70
CA MET A 104 16.43 14.11 6.72
C MET A 104 16.44 14.89 5.39
N ASP A 105 16.91 14.30 4.29
CA ASP A 105 16.87 14.86 2.94
C ASP A 105 15.52 14.57 2.27
N TYR A 106 14.48 15.27 2.74
CA TYR A 106 13.13 15.21 2.16
C TYR A 106 12.33 16.47 2.48
N ASP A 107 11.33 16.78 1.65
CA ASP A 107 10.32 17.79 1.97
C ASP A 107 9.31 17.19 2.97
N ALA A 108 9.24 17.76 4.17
CA ALA A 108 8.39 17.27 5.25
C ALA A 108 6.89 17.30 4.91
N LYS A 109 6.43 18.30 4.13
CA LYS A 109 5.02 18.39 3.73
C LYS A 109 4.68 17.33 2.69
N GLN A 110 5.57 17.11 1.72
CA GLN A 110 5.38 16.08 0.70
C GLN A 110 5.43 14.67 1.32
N LEU A 111 6.38 14.41 2.23
CA LEU A 111 6.45 13.14 2.95
C LEU A 111 5.19 12.89 3.78
N ALA A 112 4.73 13.89 4.54
CA ALA A 112 3.50 13.82 5.30
C ALA A 112 2.29 13.51 4.39
N CYS A 113 2.18 14.20 3.25
CA CYS A 113 1.13 13.97 2.27
C CYS A 113 1.17 12.55 1.71
N LEU A 114 2.35 12.06 1.30
CA LEU A 114 2.54 10.70 0.79
C LEU A 114 2.11 9.65 1.83
N ILE A 115 2.51 9.82 3.09
CA ILE A 115 2.13 8.93 4.19
C ILE A 115 0.61 8.95 4.39
N ILE A 116 -0.01 10.13 4.47
CA ILE A 116 -1.46 10.28 4.69
C ILE A 116 -2.26 9.66 3.53
N VAL A 117 -1.83 9.87 2.28
CA VAL A 117 -2.48 9.26 1.11
C VAL A 117 -2.30 7.74 1.13
N GLY A 118 -1.11 7.24 1.43
CA GLY A 118 -0.85 5.80 1.53
C GLY A 118 -1.72 5.12 2.59
N LEU A 119 -1.87 5.79 3.73
CA LEU A 119 -2.74 5.44 4.85
C LEU A 119 -4.23 5.47 4.47
N TRP A 120 -4.68 6.49 3.74
CA TRP A 120 -6.06 6.59 3.23
C TRP A 120 -6.38 5.46 2.22
N CYS A 121 -5.42 5.15 1.34
CA CYS A 121 -5.51 4.03 0.41
C CYS A 121 -5.52 2.67 1.12
N ALA A 122 -4.73 2.52 2.19
CA ALA A 122 -4.63 1.30 3.00
C ALA A 122 -5.71 1.19 4.10
N HIS A 123 -6.80 1.96 4.01
CA HIS A 123 -7.86 1.94 5.01
C HIS A 123 -8.50 0.54 5.13
N PRO A 124 -8.76 0.01 6.35
CA PRO A 124 -9.32 -1.34 6.52
C PRO A 124 -10.70 -1.51 5.85
N ASP A 125 -11.56 -0.51 6.00
CA ASP A 125 -12.83 -0.41 5.28
C ASP A 125 -12.57 0.03 3.83
N ASN A 126 -12.98 -0.79 2.86
CA ASN A 126 -12.78 -0.53 1.44
C ASN A 126 -13.63 0.61 0.90
N GLN A 127 -14.76 0.95 1.53
CA GLN A 127 -15.64 2.03 1.10
C GLN A 127 -15.07 3.41 1.43
N LEU A 128 -14.15 3.48 2.39
CA LEU A 128 -13.51 4.71 2.82
C LEU A 128 -12.20 4.99 2.07
N ARG A 129 -11.76 4.07 1.21
CA ARG A 129 -10.57 4.26 0.36
C ARG A 129 -10.89 5.25 -0.77
N PRO A 130 -9.92 6.08 -1.19
CA PRO A 130 -10.09 6.94 -2.33
C PRO A 130 -10.16 6.13 -3.63
N SER A 131 -10.74 6.73 -4.68
CA SER A 131 -10.39 6.30 -6.03
C SER A 131 -8.94 6.67 -6.33
N ILE A 132 -8.27 5.92 -7.22
CA ILE A 132 -6.88 6.25 -7.60
C ILE A 132 -6.75 7.67 -8.17
N ARG A 133 -7.81 8.19 -8.81
CA ARG A 133 -7.87 9.57 -9.32
C ARG A 133 -7.89 10.62 -8.20
N GLN A 134 -8.42 10.30 -7.02
CA GLN A 134 -8.41 11.21 -5.87
C GLN A 134 -7.10 11.14 -5.09
N ALA A 135 -6.38 10.02 -5.19
CA ALA A 135 -5.08 9.83 -4.54
C ALA A 135 -3.91 10.51 -5.27
N ILE A 136 -4.09 10.86 -6.55
CA ILE A 136 -3.13 11.56 -7.42
C ILE A 136 -3.56 13.02 -7.56
#